data_AF-A0A3R8WU86-F1
#
_entry.id   AF-A0A3R8WU86-F1
#
_cell.length_a   1.000
_cell.length_b   1.000
_cell.length_c   1.000
_cell.angle_alpha   90.00
_cell.angle_beta   90.00
_cell.angle_gamma   90.00
#
_symmetry.space_group_name_H-M   'P 1'
#
loop_
_entity.id
_entity.type
_entity.pdbx_description
1 polymer ?
#
loop_
_entity_poly.entity_id
_entity_poly.type
_entity_poly.pdbx_seq_one_letter_code
_entity_poly.pdbx_strand_id
1 'polypeptide(L)'
;MKKIVPDPPRLKLFNTLYSSIHPELIPPEALAVASEMLLGISEVVGEYCRAHTGEPGVYMLTNAVHSADTAHALIEHALERM
;
A
#
# COMPACT_ATOMS: atom_id res chain seq x y z
N MET A 1 -8.31 -21.73 -47.38
CA MET A 1 -9.18 -21.05 -46.39
C MET A 1 -8.37 -20.83 -45.12
N LYS A 2 -8.03 -19.59 -44.76
CA LYS A 2 -7.35 -19.30 -43.48
C LYS A 2 -8.43 -19.23 -42.40
N LYS A 3 -8.43 -20.17 -41.46
CA LYS A 3 -9.36 -20.13 -40.33
C LYS A 3 -9.02 -18.90 -39.49
N ILE A 4 -10.00 -18.04 -39.26
CA ILE A 4 -9.88 -16.91 -38.33
C ILE A 4 -9.72 -17.52 -36.94
N VAL A 5 -8.53 -17.38 -36.39
CA VAL A 5 -8.24 -17.76 -35.00
C VAL A 5 -8.66 -16.56 -34.15
N PRO A 6 -9.55 -16.74 -33.16
CA PRO A 6 -9.85 -15.67 -32.21
C PRO A 6 -8.56 -15.31 -31.46
N ASP A 7 -8.23 -14.02 -31.43
CA ASP A 7 -7.12 -13.56 -30.58
C ASP A 7 -7.38 -13.97 -29.13
N PRO A 8 -6.38 -14.48 -28.41
CA PRO A 8 -6.56 -14.89 -27.03
C PRO A 8 -7.00 -13.68 -26.19
N PRO A 9 -7.91 -13.87 -25.22
CA PRO A 9 -8.34 -12.79 -24.35
C PRO A 9 -7.11 -12.20 -23.68
N ARG A 10 -6.87 -10.90 -23.91
CA ARG A 10 -5.82 -10.15 -23.21
C ARG A 10 -6.16 -10.21 -21.73
N LEU A 11 -5.51 -11.12 -21.01
CA LEU A 11 -5.55 -11.18 -19.56
C LEU A 11 -5.21 -9.79 -19.05
N LYS A 12 -6.21 -9.06 -18.54
CA LYS A 12 -6.02 -7.81 -17.80
C LYS A 12 -5.40 -8.20 -16.44
N LEU A 13 -4.14 -8.64 -16.48
CA LEU A 13 -3.45 -9.30 -15.39
C LEU A 13 -2.93 -8.34 -14.31
N PHE A 14 -3.46 -7.11 -14.21
CA PHE A 14 -2.75 -6.06 -13.45
C PHE A 14 -3.54 -5.18 -12.48
N ASN A 15 -4.85 -5.28 -12.28
CA ASN A 15 -5.53 -4.29 -11.43
C ASN A 15 -6.44 -4.80 -10.31
N THR A 16 -6.44 -6.09 -10.00
CA THR A 16 -7.23 -6.61 -8.85
C THR A 16 -6.34 -7.29 -7.81
N LEU A 17 -5.16 -6.74 -7.57
CA LEU A 17 -4.34 -7.15 -6.43
C LEU A 17 -4.94 -6.53 -5.15
N TYR A 18 -5.85 -7.28 -4.54
CA TYR A 18 -6.00 -7.45 -3.09
C TYR A 18 -6.20 -6.23 -2.16
N SER A 19 -6.45 -5.04 -2.67
CA SER A 19 -7.04 -3.97 -1.88
C SER A 19 -8.47 -3.76 -2.36
N SER A 20 -9.46 -3.92 -1.46
CA SER A 20 -10.86 -3.50 -1.68
C SER A 20 -11.00 -1.98 -1.80
N ILE A 21 -10.01 -1.30 -2.39
CA ILE A 21 -10.08 0.11 -2.76
C ILE A 21 -11.14 0.17 -3.85
N HIS A 22 -12.28 0.77 -3.50
CA HIS A 22 -13.38 0.98 -4.41
C HIS A 22 -12.85 1.58 -5.72
N PRO A 23 -13.19 0.99 -6.89
CA PRO A 23 -12.71 1.49 -8.18
C PRO A 23 -13.22 2.91 -8.50
N GLU A 24 -14.13 3.44 -7.67
CA GLU A 24 -14.73 4.77 -7.78
C GLU A 24 -14.01 5.82 -6.93
N LEU A 25 -13.01 5.45 -6.11
CA LEU A 25 -12.24 6.41 -5.31
C LEU A 25 -11.52 7.42 -6.21
N ILE A 26 -11.78 8.71 -6.00
CA ILE A 26 -10.99 9.75 -6.65
C ILE A 26 -9.56 9.77 -6.06
N PRO A 27 -8.54 10.22 -6.82
CA PRO A 27 -7.15 10.19 -6.36
C PRO A 27 -6.90 10.79 -4.97
N PRO A 28 -7.51 11.93 -4.56
CA PRO A 28 -7.35 12.45 -3.21
C PRO A 28 -7.88 11.50 -2.12
N GLU A 29 -9.02 10.85 -2.36
CA GLU A 29 -9.62 9.92 -1.40
C GLU A 29 -8.78 8.64 -1.28
N ALA A 30 -8.28 8.12 -2.41
CA ALA A 30 -7.37 6.97 -2.40
C ALA A 30 -6.09 7.27 -1.60
N LEU A 31 -5.55 8.50 -1.74
CA LEU A 31 -4.39 8.96 -0.97
C LEU A 31 -4.70 9.09 0.52
N ALA A 32 -5.87 9.63 0.89
CA ALA A 32 -6.30 9.71 2.29
C ALA A 32 -6.41 8.32 2.95
N VAL A 33 -7.04 7.36 2.26
CA VAL A 33 -7.14 5.97 2.73
C VAL A 33 -5.76 5.33 2.89
N ALA A 34 -4.86 5.56 1.93
CA ALA A 34 -3.48 5.07 2.03
C ALA A 34 -2.74 5.68 3.24
N SER A 35 -2.95 6.97 3.53
CA SER A 35 -2.40 7.66 4.70
C SER A 35 -2.82 6.97 6.00
N GLU A 36 -4.13 6.75 6.18
CA GLU A 36 -4.68 6.08 7.37
C GLU A 36 -4.11 4.65 7.54
N MET A 37 -3.99 3.90 6.45
CA MET A 37 -3.41 2.55 6.49
C MET A 37 -1.94 2.55 6.94
N LEU A 38 -1.13 3.50 6.45
CA LEU A 38 0.29 3.61 6.81
C LEU A 38 0.46 4.00 8.28
N LEU A 39 -0.38 4.91 8.78
CA LEU A 39 -0.40 5.28 10.19
C LEU A 39 -0.69 4.06 11.07
N GLY A 40 -1.73 3.29 10.74
CA GLY A 40 -2.08 2.06 11.46
C GLY A 40 -0.96 1.01 11.45
N ILE A 41 -0.25 0.85 10.33
CA ILE A 41 0.93 -0.04 10.26
C ILE A 41 2.03 0.46 11.19
N SER A 42 2.36 1.75 11.14
CA SER A 42 3.40 2.36 11.97
C SER A 42 3.09 2.19 13.47
N GLU A 43 1.84 2.42 13.87
CA GLU A 43 1.38 2.25 15.24
C GLU A 43 1.48 0.80 15.72
N VAL A 44 0.93 -0.16 14.96
CA VAL A 44 0.93 -1.58 15.34
C VAL A 44 2.35 -2.14 15.40
N VAL A 45 3.18 -1.83 14.40
CA VAL A 45 4.56 -2.30 14.39
C VAL A 45 5.37 -1.63 15.51
N GLY A 46 5.15 -0.34 15.75
CA GLY A 46 5.77 0.39 16.86
C GLY A 46 5.42 -0.21 18.22
N GLU A 47 4.15 -0.53 18.45
CA GLU A 47 3.69 -1.18 19.68
C GLU A 47 4.27 -2.59 19.83
N TYR A 48 4.26 -3.38 18.76
CA TYR A 48 4.89 -4.70 18.75
C TYR A 48 6.38 -4.62 19.10
N CYS A 49 7.13 -3.68 18.48
CA CYS A 49 8.55 -3.50 18.77
C CYS A 49 8.81 -3.12 20.22
N ARG A 50 7.99 -2.23 20.80
CA ARG A 50 8.08 -1.85 22.22
C ARG A 50 7.82 -3.04 23.14
N ALA A 51 6.77 -3.81 22.86
CA ALA A 51 6.39 -4.98 23.66
C ALA A 51 7.44 -6.10 23.64
N HIS A 52 8.18 -6.26 22.54
CA HIS A 52 9.17 -7.33 22.34
C HIS A 52 10.62 -6.81 22.38
N THR A 53 10.87 -5.69 23.07
CA THR A 53 12.20 -5.07 23.13
C THR A 53 13.24 -6.09 23.64
N GLY A 54 14.29 -6.32 22.84
CA GLY A 54 15.37 -7.25 23.17
C GLY A 54 15.24 -8.64 22.51
N GLU A 55 14.12 -8.93 21.84
CA GLU A 55 13.98 -10.16 21.08
C GLU A 55 14.78 -10.13 19.75
N PRO A 56 15.39 -11.26 19.34
CA PRO A 56 16.06 -11.35 18.05
C PRO A 56 15.10 -11.09 16.90
N GLY A 57 15.45 -10.17 15.99
CA GLY A 57 14.69 -9.91 14.76
C GLY A 57 13.71 -8.74 14.84
N VAL A 58 13.45 -8.16 16.01
CA VAL A 58 12.58 -6.97 16.14
C VAL A 58 13.12 -5.77 15.35
N TYR A 59 14.45 -5.62 15.28
CA TYR A 59 15.09 -4.59 14.47
C TYR A 59 14.76 -4.72 12.97
N MET A 60 14.38 -5.91 12.47
CA MET A 60 14.01 -6.10 11.06
C MET A 60 12.72 -5.35 10.70
N LEU A 61 11.89 -5.04 11.70
CA LEU A 61 10.64 -4.28 11.52
C LEU A 61 10.85 -2.76 11.46
N THR A 62 12.04 -2.26 11.86
CA THR A 62 12.33 -0.81 11.83
C THR A 62 12.27 -0.24 10.41
N ASN A 63 12.69 -1.01 9.40
CA ASN A 63 12.60 -0.59 8.01
C ASN A 63 11.14 -0.47 7.52
N ALA A 64 10.24 -1.32 8.04
CA ALA A 64 8.83 -1.25 7.71
C ALA A 64 8.18 0.01 8.29
N VAL A 65 8.46 0.34 9.56
CA VAL A 65 8.01 1.58 10.20
C VAL A 65 8.53 2.79 9.43
N HIS A 66 9.84 2.85 9.18
CA HIS A 66 10.45 3.97 8.47
C HIS A 66 9.86 4.16 7.06
N SER A 67 9.60 3.06 6.34
CA SER A 67 8.97 3.11 5.03
C SER A 67 7.52 3.61 5.12
N ALA A 68 6.77 3.20 6.14
CA ALA A 68 5.40 3.66 6.37
C ALA A 68 5.34 5.16 6.66
N ASP A 69 6.20 5.64 7.57
CA ASP A 69 6.28 7.06 7.93
C ASP A 69 6.70 7.92 6.73
N THR A 70 7.67 7.44 5.93
CA THR A 70 8.13 8.15 4.73
C THR A 70 7.03 8.22 3.66
N ALA A 71 6.31 7.12 3.43
CA ALA A 71 5.20 7.09 2.49
C ALA A 71 4.05 8.01 2.94
N HIS A 72 3.76 8.07 4.25
CA HIS A 72 2.77 8.98 4.81
C HIS A 72 3.13 10.44 4.52
N ALA A 73 4.37 10.85 4.82
CA ALA A 73 4.84 12.21 4.54
C ALA A 73 4.78 12.58 3.04
N LEU A 74 5.08 11.63 2.15
CA LEU A 74 4.97 11.85 0.71
C LEU A 74 3.52 12.02 0.24
N ILE A 75 2.58 11.28 0.86
CA ILE A 75 1.15 11.40 0.58
C ILE A 75 0.62 12.76 1.03
N GLU A 76 0.94 13.19 2.26
CA GLU A 76 0.57 14.52 2.75
C GLU A 76 1.08 15.61 1.82
N HIS A 77 2.36 15.53 1.42
CA HIS A 77 2.96 16.48 0.49
C HIS A 77 2.27 16.49 -0.88
N ALA A 78 1.84 15.32 -1.39
CA ALA A 78 1.12 15.23 -2.66
C ALA A 78 -0.28 15.87 -2.54
N LEU A 79 -1.00 15.61 -1.44
CA LEU A 79 -2.32 16.17 -1.19
C LEU A 79 -2.30 17.69 -1.04
N GLU A 80 -1.28 18.26 -0.40
CA GLU A 80 -1.10 19.72 -0.28
C GLU A 80 -0.90 20.42 -1.63
N ARG A 81 -0.46 19.69 -2.66
CA ARG A 81 -0.11 20.24 -3.98
C ARG A 81 -1.16 19.96 -5.06
N MET A 82 -2.25 19.29 -4.71
CA MET A 82 -3.35 18.94 -5.60
C MET A 82 -4.44 19.99 -5.65
#